data_AF-A0A843BY09-F1
#
_entry.id   AF-A0A843BY09-F1
#
_cell.length_a   1.000
_cell.length_b   1.000
_cell.length_c   1.000
_cell.angle_alpha   90.00
_cell.angle_beta   90.00
_cell.angle_gamma   90.00
#
_symmetry.space_group_name_H-M   'P 1'
#
loop_
_entity.id
_entity.type
_entity.pdbx_description
1 polymer ?
#
loop_
_entity_poly.entity_id
_entity_poly.type
_entity_poly.pdbx_seq_one_letter_code
_entity_poly.pdbx_strand_id
1 'polypeptide(L)'
;MIIYYLLDTTVLEKEQGIRLTFFDPTQNKYKEILDATYRPYFFTLYPMPQDDLKILQEHELKTSVVEKKDFFTGQTLKLTRIELKDFSNRQQLSKKLSKSWETDVGVVLSYMYDKNLVFGAQYKIEDKQITPLYNVPKKDLETFENAFFEIKKVDPEKYKLSKKLFILCSQTVPHVSLERLGITKQVDLEQLYLMFTLARLTNTPLSKTYQNRQVSTWIKSYLHNYLRNKNILIPTPDELRRGETVHTIKGALTLTPKPGVHFNTVVVDFDSMYPSLIDSFNLSHETIDCADDECKSNKVPNLSHYVCTKRRGIYSILVGSLKDLRIHWFKPRSNNKTLPTQEQKLAKTTSNLLKLILVSSYGVVVRIQGLSRPSLAESITAYGRYSLREAYKIAEQKGLNPIYGDTDSLFLENPNEQEINWLIKTIKNKLKLDLSVEERYNLCVLPKAAKAYFGIRKDGSVDIKGLTAIKSNSTDFVTNVFNDCIQELTNVRNKSEFNKAKVRIKTIVQTALNNLLLGKVPIEDLEYAVVIHDDPKEKLNGKSLHQPY
;
A
#
# COMPACT_ATOMS: atom_id res chain seq x y z
N MET A 1 32.32 0.18 -20.44
CA MET A 1 31.24 1.19 -20.54
C MET A 1 31.00 1.78 -19.16
N ILE A 2 31.01 3.10 -19.01
CA ILE A 2 30.75 3.76 -17.72
C ILE A 2 29.23 3.77 -17.46
N ILE A 3 28.83 3.38 -16.25
CA ILE A 3 27.44 3.36 -15.79
C ILE A 3 27.22 4.52 -14.84
N TYR A 4 26.25 5.37 -15.15
CA TYR A 4 25.87 6.50 -14.31
C TYR A 4 24.54 6.22 -13.59
N TYR A 5 24.40 6.70 -12.35
CA TYR A 5 23.15 6.64 -11.59
C TYR A 5 22.55 8.03 -11.47
N LEU A 6 21.31 8.23 -11.90
CA LEU A 6 20.63 9.52 -11.72
C LEU A 6 20.17 9.68 -10.27
N LEU A 7 20.80 10.57 -9.50
CA LEU A 7 20.53 10.68 -8.07
C LEU A 7 19.52 11.78 -7.75
N ASP A 8 19.67 12.94 -8.36
CA ASP A 8 18.88 14.13 -8.01
C ASP A 8 18.70 15.08 -9.19
N THR A 9 17.83 16.06 -9.00
CA THR A 9 17.56 17.13 -9.95
C THR A 9 17.25 18.43 -9.22
N THR A 10 17.89 19.51 -9.64
CA THR A 10 17.69 20.85 -9.08
C THR A 10 17.18 21.79 -10.16
N VAL A 11 16.19 22.61 -9.83
CA VAL A 11 15.78 23.75 -10.65
C VAL A 11 16.75 24.89 -10.39
N LEU A 12 17.38 25.39 -11.44
CA LEU A 12 18.30 26.52 -11.38
C LEU A 12 17.56 27.75 -11.91
N GLU A 13 17.03 28.56 -10.99
CA GLU A 13 16.18 29.71 -11.32
C GLU A 13 16.92 30.80 -12.11
N LYS A 14 18.19 31.06 -11.82
CA LYS A 14 18.97 32.09 -12.54
C LYS A 14 19.26 31.67 -13.98
N GLU A 15 19.60 30.40 -14.17
CA GLU A 15 19.94 29.81 -15.45
C GLU A 15 18.70 29.37 -16.24
N GLN A 16 17.50 29.46 -15.64
CA GLN A 16 16.24 28.96 -16.19
C GLN A 16 16.40 27.54 -16.78
N GLY A 17 17.06 26.67 -16.01
CA GLY A 17 17.34 25.30 -16.42
C GLY A 17 17.14 24.26 -15.33
N ILE A 18 17.14 23.01 -15.76
CA ILE A 18 17.04 21.84 -14.90
C ILE A 18 18.39 21.13 -14.91
N ARG A 19 19.02 21.03 -13.73
CA ARG A 19 20.29 20.34 -13.56
C ARG A 19 20.06 18.93 -13.03
N LEU A 20 20.48 17.94 -13.80
CA LEU A 20 20.50 16.53 -13.45
C LEU A 20 21.84 16.18 -12.80
N THR A 21 21.80 15.48 -11.67
CA THR A 21 23.00 15.04 -10.95
C THR A 21 23.14 13.52 -11.06
N PHE A 22 24.19 13.09 -11.75
CA PHE A 22 24.55 11.69 -11.92
C PHE A 22 25.76 11.31 -11.08
N PHE A 23 25.86 10.03 -10.72
CA PHE A 23 27.00 9.46 -10.01
C PHE A 23 27.64 8.31 -10.80
N ASP A 24 28.96 8.37 -10.96
CA ASP A 24 29.82 7.33 -11.52
C ASP A 24 30.51 6.57 -10.37
N PRO A 25 30.14 5.31 -10.11
CA PRO A 25 30.76 4.53 -9.04
C PRO A 25 32.18 4.07 -9.36
N THR A 26 32.59 4.05 -10.64
CA THR A 26 33.93 3.58 -11.05
C THR A 26 35.01 4.61 -10.73
N GLN A 27 34.67 5.89 -10.85
CA GLN A 27 35.57 7.00 -10.56
C GLN A 27 35.25 7.69 -9.23
N ASN A 28 34.15 7.30 -8.56
CA ASN A 28 33.59 7.98 -7.40
C ASN A 28 33.37 9.49 -7.65
N LYS A 29 32.82 9.82 -8.82
CA LYS A 29 32.64 11.20 -9.29
C LYS A 29 31.19 11.50 -9.65
N TYR A 30 30.84 12.77 -9.54
CA TYR A 30 29.55 13.29 -9.96
C TYR A 30 29.66 13.90 -11.36
N LYS A 31 28.62 13.72 -12.17
CA LYS A 31 28.46 14.34 -13.47
C LYS A 31 27.16 15.12 -13.50
N GLU A 32 27.22 16.38 -13.86
CA GLU A 32 26.06 17.26 -13.94
C GLU A 32 25.72 17.55 -15.40
N ILE A 33 24.43 17.52 -15.73
CA ILE A 33 23.91 17.89 -17.06
C ILE A 33 22.84 18.94 -16.86
N LEU A 34 23.00 20.09 -17.50
CA LEU A 34 22.04 21.18 -17.49
C LEU A 34 21.20 21.16 -18.77
N ASP A 35 19.88 21.11 -18.61
CA ASP A 35 18.90 21.37 -19.68
C ASP A 35 18.24 22.74 -19.45
N ALA A 36 18.70 23.75 -20.19
CA ALA A 36 18.14 25.11 -20.17
C ALA A 36 17.00 25.30 -21.19
N THR A 37 16.62 24.25 -21.93
CA THR A 37 15.62 24.33 -23.01
C THR A 37 14.21 23.97 -22.52
N TYR A 38 14.11 23.23 -21.43
CA TYR A 38 12.81 22.83 -20.89
C TYR A 38 12.02 24.03 -20.37
N ARG A 39 10.72 24.07 -20.69
CA ARG A 39 9.78 25.07 -20.18
C ARG A 39 8.66 24.37 -19.43
N PRO A 40 8.37 24.74 -18.17
CA PRO A 40 7.22 24.22 -17.45
C PRO A 40 5.92 24.56 -18.19
N TYR A 41 4.94 23.69 -18.09
CA TYR A 41 3.63 23.92 -18.69
C TYR A 41 2.52 23.27 -17.86
N PHE A 42 1.30 23.61 -18.23
CA PHE A 42 0.06 22.98 -17.80
C PHE A 42 -0.98 23.09 -18.94
N PHE A 43 -2.18 22.54 -18.76
CA PHE A 43 -3.20 22.53 -19.81
C PHE A 43 -4.46 23.31 -19.41
N THR A 44 -5.14 23.88 -20.40
CA THR A 44 -6.48 24.48 -20.29
C THR A 44 -7.36 24.03 -21.48
N LEU A 45 -8.60 24.51 -21.50
CA LEU A 45 -9.63 24.20 -22.48
C LEU A 45 -9.20 24.55 -23.91
N TYR A 46 -9.73 23.80 -24.87
CA TYR A 46 -9.68 24.12 -26.29
C TYR A 46 -11.09 23.94 -26.91
N PRO A 47 -11.61 24.93 -27.64
CA PRO A 47 -11.09 26.29 -27.77
C PRO A 47 -11.09 27.02 -26.42
N MET A 48 -10.19 27.99 -26.26
CA MET A 48 -10.06 28.73 -25.00
C MET A 48 -11.16 29.79 -24.88
N PRO A 49 -11.75 29.98 -23.67
CA PRO A 49 -12.65 31.11 -23.41
C PRO A 49 -11.97 32.46 -23.67
N GLN A 50 -12.76 33.46 -24.10
CA GLN A 50 -12.23 34.81 -24.41
C GLN A 50 -11.57 35.49 -23.20
N ASP A 51 -12.11 35.30 -21.99
CA ASP A 51 -11.52 35.89 -20.78
C ASP A 51 -10.21 35.21 -20.37
N ASP A 52 -10.11 33.89 -20.55
CA ASP A 52 -8.87 33.14 -20.37
C ASP A 52 -7.78 33.63 -21.37
N LEU A 53 -8.17 33.92 -22.62
CA LEU A 53 -7.25 34.45 -23.64
C LEU A 53 -6.65 35.81 -23.25
N LYS A 54 -7.47 36.73 -22.71
CA LYS A 54 -6.99 38.04 -22.24
C LYS A 54 -5.92 37.89 -21.16
N ILE A 55 -6.16 37.00 -20.19
CA ILE A 55 -5.21 36.71 -19.11
C ILE A 55 -3.87 36.22 -19.67
N LEU A 56 -3.88 35.34 -20.68
CA LEU A 56 -2.65 34.84 -21.29
C LEU A 56 -1.91 35.89 -22.11
N GLN A 57 -2.64 36.80 -22.77
CA GLN A 57 -2.05 37.92 -23.51
C GLN A 57 -1.35 38.90 -22.55
N GLU A 58 -1.95 39.22 -21.41
CA GLU A 58 -1.35 40.07 -20.37
C GLU A 58 -0.01 39.51 -19.84
N HIS A 59 0.14 38.19 -19.80
CA HIS A 59 1.35 37.51 -19.33
C HIS A 59 2.30 37.10 -20.48
N GLU A 60 1.92 37.40 -21.73
CA GLU A 60 2.65 37.06 -22.96
C GLU A 60 3.09 35.58 -23.03
N LEU A 61 2.20 34.67 -22.68
CA LEU A 61 2.51 33.24 -22.58
C LEU A 61 2.38 32.53 -23.93
N LYS A 62 3.29 31.60 -24.19
CA LYS A 62 3.23 30.77 -25.40
C LYS A 62 2.19 29.67 -25.22
N THR A 63 1.38 29.45 -26.25
CA THR A 63 0.38 28.39 -26.27
C THR A 63 0.54 27.49 -27.49
N SER A 64 0.15 26.23 -27.35
CA SER A 64 0.08 25.27 -28.45
C SER A 64 -1.11 24.34 -28.26
N VAL A 65 -1.64 23.80 -29.35
CA VAL A 65 -2.71 22.80 -29.29
C VAL A 65 -2.06 21.42 -29.19
N VAL A 66 -2.54 20.61 -28.25
CA VAL A 66 -2.09 19.22 -28.08
C VAL A 66 -3.29 18.27 -28.00
N GLU A 67 -3.04 17.01 -28.32
CA GLU A 67 -4.02 15.94 -28.16
C GLU A 67 -3.60 15.00 -27.04
N LYS A 68 -4.54 14.70 -26.14
CA LYS A 68 -4.37 13.73 -25.04
C LYS A 68 -5.57 12.79 -24.98
N LYS A 69 -5.40 11.63 -24.36
CA LYS A 69 -6.53 10.76 -24.04
C LYS A 69 -7.17 11.18 -22.72
N ASP A 70 -8.49 11.23 -22.69
CA ASP A 70 -9.25 11.39 -21.45
C ASP A 70 -9.08 10.15 -20.56
N PHE A 71 -8.90 10.36 -19.26
CA PHE A 71 -8.68 9.28 -18.30
C PHE A 71 -9.90 8.36 -18.15
N PHE A 72 -11.12 8.91 -18.21
CA PHE A 72 -12.35 8.17 -17.96
C PHE A 72 -12.94 7.55 -19.20
N THR A 73 -12.84 8.17 -20.36
CA THR A 73 -13.48 7.69 -21.59
C THR A 73 -12.48 7.07 -22.57
N GLY A 74 -11.19 7.40 -22.43
CA GLY A 74 -10.15 7.01 -23.39
C GLY A 74 -10.23 7.76 -24.72
N GLN A 75 -11.20 8.66 -24.89
CA GLN A 75 -11.37 9.48 -26.09
C GLN A 75 -10.27 10.53 -26.21
N THR A 76 -9.95 10.93 -27.44
CA THR A 76 -8.99 12.01 -27.68
C THR A 76 -9.62 13.37 -27.36
N LEU A 77 -8.97 14.12 -26.48
CA LEU A 77 -9.25 15.50 -26.14
C LEU A 77 -8.23 16.41 -26.81
N LYS A 78 -8.71 17.50 -27.41
CA LYS A 78 -7.87 18.65 -27.76
C LYS A 78 -7.77 19.59 -26.57
N LEU A 79 -6.56 20.04 -26.26
CA LEU A 79 -6.26 20.91 -25.14
C LEU A 79 -5.31 22.03 -25.57
N THR A 80 -5.38 23.15 -24.87
CA THR A 80 -4.37 24.20 -25.03
C THR A 80 -3.28 24.01 -23.99
N ARG A 81 -2.05 23.75 -24.43
CA ARG A 81 -0.84 23.71 -23.61
C ARG A 81 -0.33 25.14 -23.42
N ILE A 82 -0.16 25.56 -22.17
CA ILE A 82 0.38 26.87 -21.80
C ILE A 82 1.81 26.68 -21.30
N GLU A 83 2.78 27.25 -22.01
CA GLU A 83 4.19 27.22 -21.61
C GLU A 83 4.55 28.47 -20.83
N LEU A 84 5.22 28.27 -19.70
CA LEU A 84 5.66 29.35 -18.83
C LEU A 84 7.04 29.84 -19.22
N LYS A 85 7.24 31.15 -19.08
CA LYS A 85 8.53 31.81 -19.36
C LYS A 85 9.62 31.38 -18.40
N ASP A 86 9.24 31.11 -17.16
CA ASP A 86 10.13 30.75 -16.06
C ASP A 86 9.53 29.64 -15.17
N PHE A 87 10.23 29.33 -14.08
CA PHE A 87 9.78 28.39 -13.05
C PHE A 87 8.85 29.02 -11.99
N SER A 88 8.22 30.16 -12.27
CA SER A 88 7.32 30.86 -11.35
C SER A 88 6.06 30.04 -10.99
N ASN A 89 5.32 30.51 -10.00
CA ASN A 89 4.24 29.74 -9.37
C ASN A 89 3.01 29.56 -10.28
N ARG A 90 3.02 28.46 -11.03
CA ARG A 90 1.95 27.99 -11.93
C ARG A 90 0.56 27.98 -11.29
N GLN A 91 0.49 27.72 -9.98
CA GLN A 91 -0.79 27.65 -9.26
C GLN A 91 -1.49 29.00 -9.17
N GLN A 92 -0.76 30.12 -9.16
CA GLN A 92 -1.37 31.44 -9.12
C GLN A 92 -2.05 31.78 -10.45
N LEU A 93 -1.37 31.50 -11.56
CA LEU A 93 -1.93 31.72 -12.88
C LEU A 93 -3.13 30.79 -13.14
N SER A 94 -3.01 29.50 -12.81
CA SER A 94 -4.08 28.54 -13.09
C SER A 94 -5.38 28.85 -12.35
N LYS A 95 -5.31 29.53 -11.19
CA LYS A 95 -6.50 29.96 -10.44
C LYS A 95 -7.31 31.05 -11.13
N LYS A 96 -6.69 31.80 -12.06
CA LYS A 96 -7.36 32.85 -12.84
C LYS A 96 -8.09 32.30 -14.06
N LEU A 97 -7.76 31.07 -14.48
CA LEU A 97 -8.33 30.44 -15.66
C LEU A 97 -9.56 29.63 -15.30
N SER A 98 -10.46 29.50 -16.27
CA SER A 98 -11.75 28.81 -16.11
C SER A 98 -11.58 27.33 -15.73
N LYS A 99 -10.60 26.64 -16.33
CA LYS A 99 -10.25 25.27 -16.00
C LYS A 99 -8.76 25.03 -16.27
N SER A 100 -8.12 24.22 -15.45
CA SER A 100 -6.71 23.87 -15.66
C SER A 100 -6.42 22.45 -15.19
N TRP A 101 -5.52 21.78 -15.90
CA TRP A 101 -5.04 20.44 -15.56
C TRP A 101 -3.54 20.44 -15.34
N GLU A 102 -3.09 19.50 -14.50
CA GLU A 102 -1.68 19.22 -14.25
C GLU A 102 -0.89 20.37 -13.58
N THR A 103 -1.60 21.27 -12.92
CA THR A 103 -1.01 22.43 -12.24
C THR A 103 -0.25 22.05 -10.96
N ASP A 104 -0.57 20.88 -10.40
CA ASP A 104 0.02 20.31 -9.19
C ASP A 104 1.20 19.36 -9.48
N VAL A 105 1.50 19.06 -10.75
CA VAL A 105 2.64 18.24 -11.14
C VAL A 105 3.91 19.08 -11.01
N GLY A 106 4.68 18.91 -9.94
CA GLY A 106 5.93 19.65 -9.69
C GLY A 106 6.91 19.66 -10.88
N VAL A 107 7.67 20.75 -11.04
CA VAL A 107 8.50 21.01 -12.25
C VAL A 107 9.45 19.86 -12.53
N VAL A 108 10.19 19.42 -11.50
CA VAL A 108 11.13 18.31 -11.60
C VAL A 108 10.43 17.03 -12.06
N LEU A 109 9.30 16.69 -11.46
CA LEU A 109 8.55 15.49 -11.85
C LEU A 109 8.02 15.59 -13.28
N SER A 110 7.49 16.74 -13.68
CA SER A 110 7.04 16.99 -15.06
C SER A 110 8.19 16.75 -16.06
N TYR A 111 9.38 17.29 -15.78
CA TYR A 111 10.57 17.06 -16.61
C TYR A 111 10.92 15.58 -16.71
N MET A 112 10.95 14.91 -15.56
CA MET A 112 11.31 13.50 -15.47
C MET A 112 10.32 12.60 -16.22
N TYR A 113 9.03 12.91 -16.16
CA TYR A 113 7.99 12.19 -16.90
C TYR A 113 8.14 12.40 -18.41
N ASP A 114 8.34 13.65 -18.85
CA ASP A 114 8.47 13.99 -20.27
C ASP A 114 9.73 13.40 -20.91
N LYS A 115 10.84 13.33 -20.16
CA LYS A 115 12.09 12.71 -20.62
C LYS A 115 12.15 11.20 -20.36
N ASN A 116 11.12 10.61 -19.74
CA ASN A 116 11.06 9.22 -19.29
C ASN A 116 12.33 8.81 -18.50
N LEU A 117 12.78 9.70 -17.60
CA LEU A 117 13.90 9.48 -16.69
C LEU A 117 13.38 9.01 -15.32
N VAL A 118 14.20 8.21 -14.65
CA VAL A 118 13.88 7.54 -13.38
C VAL A 118 15.04 7.74 -12.40
N PHE A 119 14.76 8.31 -11.24
CA PHE A 119 15.75 8.43 -10.17
C PHE A 119 16.22 7.07 -9.66
N GLY A 120 17.50 6.99 -9.29
CA GLY A 120 18.19 5.78 -8.86
C GLY A 120 18.48 4.78 -9.99
N ALA A 121 17.99 5.00 -11.21
CA ALA A 121 18.21 4.10 -12.33
C ALA A 121 19.59 4.30 -12.99
N GLN A 122 20.04 3.27 -13.70
CA GLN A 122 21.30 3.26 -14.44
C GLN A 122 21.16 3.85 -15.85
N TYR A 123 22.18 4.59 -16.28
CA TYR A 123 22.25 5.30 -17.57
C TYR A 123 23.63 5.18 -18.21
N LYS A 124 23.63 5.22 -19.54
CA LYS A 124 24.80 5.53 -20.37
C LYS A 124 24.72 7.01 -20.76
N ILE A 125 25.84 7.71 -20.69
CA ILE A 125 25.92 9.14 -21.05
C ILE A 125 27.06 9.35 -22.04
N GLU A 126 26.71 9.68 -23.28
CA GLU A 126 27.63 10.02 -24.38
C GLU A 126 27.18 11.35 -24.99
N ASP A 127 28.08 12.34 -25.12
CA ASP A 127 27.78 13.65 -25.73
C ASP A 127 26.49 14.34 -25.25
N LYS A 128 26.23 14.25 -23.93
CA LYS A 128 25.01 14.71 -23.22
C LYS A 128 23.73 13.93 -23.55
N GLN A 129 23.77 12.94 -24.44
CA GLN A 129 22.68 11.99 -24.64
C GLN A 129 22.60 11.04 -23.45
N ILE A 130 21.42 10.94 -22.84
CA ILE A 130 21.14 10.12 -21.67
C ILE A 130 20.32 8.90 -22.12
N THR A 131 20.92 7.71 -22.08
CA THR A 131 20.26 6.47 -22.52
C THR A 131 20.05 5.55 -21.32
N PRO A 132 18.80 5.16 -20.99
CA PRO A 132 18.53 4.26 -19.86
C PRO A 132 19.13 2.87 -20.12
N LEU A 133 19.73 2.30 -19.09
CA LEU A 133 20.25 0.94 -19.10
C LEU A 133 19.27 0.01 -18.39
N TYR A 134 18.79 -1.01 -19.10
CA TYR A 134 17.87 -2.02 -18.57
C TYR A 134 18.60 -3.33 -18.29
N ASN A 135 19.77 -3.23 -17.66
CA ASN A 135 20.64 -4.37 -17.42
C ASN A 135 20.18 -5.14 -16.18
N VAL A 136 19.90 -6.43 -16.36
CA VAL A 136 19.65 -7.41 -15.31
C VAL A 136 20.39 -8.69 -15.71
N PRO A 137 20.94 -9.48 -14.77
CA PRO A 137 21.54 -10.77 -15.12
C PRO A 137 20.59 -11.63 -15.98
N LYS A 138 21.10 -12.22 -17.07
CA LYS A 138 20.29 -13.01 -18.01
C LYS A 138 19.49 -14.11 -17.30
N LYS A 139 20.12 -14.80 -16.34
CA LYS A 139 19.49 -15.83 -15.50
C LYS A 139 18.30 -15.29 -14.70
N ASP A 140 18.42 -14.09 -14.14
CA ASP A 140 17.32 -13.48 -13.40
C ASP A 140 16.18 -13.08 -14.33
N LEU A 141 16.49 -12.57 -15.53
CA LEU A 141 15.47 -12.28 -16.53
C LEU A 141 14.73 -13.55 -16.97
N GLU A 142 15.43 -14.65 -17.26
CA GLU A 142 14.82 -15.94 -17.59
C GLU A 142 13.92 -16.46 -16.46
N THR A 143 14.40 -16.37 -15.22
CA THR A 143 13.61 -16.78 -14.04
C THR A 143 12.36 -15.91 -13.89
N PHE A 144 12.47 -14.60 -14.14
CA PHE A 144 11.34 -13.68 -14.11
C PHE A 144 10.32 -14.00 -15.21
N GLU A 145 10.77 -14.22 -16.45
CA GLU A 145 9.89 -14.58 -17.57
C GLU A 145 9.08 -15.85 -17.27
N ASN A 146 9.72 -16.86 -16.66
CA ASN A 146 9.04 -18.09 -16.25
C ASN A 146 8.00 -17.84 -15.15
N ALA A 147 8.37 -17.08 -14.10
CA ALA A 147 7.48 -16.79 -12.98
C ALA A 147 6.26 -15.93 -13.38
N PHE A 148 6.40 -15.12 -14.44
CA PHE A 148 5.35 -14.20 -14.91
C PHE A 148 4.72 -14.63 -16.25
N PHE A 149 4.97 -15.86 -16.70
CA PHE A 149 4.48 -16.36 -17.99
C PHE A 149 2.95 -16.31 -18.12
N GLU A 150 2.22 -16.79 -17.12
CA GLU A 150 0.75 -16.74 -17.13
C GLU A 150 0.21 -15.31 -17.09
N ILE A 151 0.87 -14.42 -16.34
CA ILE A 151 0.50 -13.00 -16.28
C ILE A 151 0.70 -12.34 -17.65
N LYS A 152 1.79 -12.66 -18.36
CA LYS A 152 2.06 -12.19 -19.72
C LYS A 152 0.95 -12.55 -20.70
N LYS A 153 0.35 -13.74 -20.54
CA LYS A 153 -0.72 -14.25 -21.39
C LYS A 153 -2.08 -13.62 -21.05
N VAL A 154 -2.41 -13.53 -19.75
CA VAL A 154 -3.73 -13.10 -19.28
C VAL A 154 -3.86 -11.58 -19.17
N ASP A 155 -2.78 -10.89 -18.78
CA ASP A 155 -2.77 -9.43 -18.57
C ASP A 155 -1.45 -8.82 -19.08
N PRO A 156 -1.33 -8.60 -20.42
CA PRO A 156 -0.10 -8.10 -21.03
C PRO A 156 0.34 -6.72 -20.53
N GLU A 157 -0.61 -5.84 -20.17
CA GLU A 157 -0.28 -4.50 -19.67
C GLU A 157 0.27 -4.56 -18.24
N LYS A 158 -0.32 -5.39 -17.36
CA LYS A 158 0.27 -5.67 -16.03
C LYS A 158 1.64 -6.30 -16.15
N TYR A 159 1.83 -7.26 -17.06
CA TYR A 159 3.15 -7.86 -17.29
C TYR A 159 4.20 -6.83 -17.74
N LYS A 160 3.89 -5.95 -18.70
CA LYS A 160 4.82 -4.89 -19.15
C LYS A 160 5.26 -4.00 -17.99
N LEU A 161 4.32 -3.65 -17.12
CA LEU A 161 4.59 -2.83 -15.95
C LEU A 161 5.44 -3.57 -14.92
N SER A 162 5.09 -4.82 -14.62
CA SER A 162 5.85 -5.69 -13.72
C SER A 162 7.29 -5.87 -14.21
N LYS A 163 7.51 -6.08 -15.50
CA LYS A 163 8.84 -6.21 -16.10
C LYS A 163 9.67 -4.93 -15.96
N LYS A 164 9.08 -3.76 -16.24
CA LYS A 164 9.77 -2.46 -16.07
C LYS A 164 10.21 -2.27 -14.61
N LEU A 165 9.30 -2.52 -13.66
CA LEU A 165 9.58 -2.38 -12.23
C LEU A 165 10.59 -3.41 -11.72
N PHE A 166 10.50 -4.66 -12.18
CA PHE A 166 11.48 -5.71 -11.90
C PHE A 166 12.88 -5.24 -12.31
N ILE A 167 13.05 -4.79 -13.56
CA ILE A 167 14.35 -4.34 -14.06
C ILE A 167 14.91 -3.21 -13.19
N LEU A 168 14.10 -2.19 -12.91
CA LEU A 168 14.53 -1.05 -12.09
C LEU A 168 14.93 -1.50 -10.68
N CYS A 169 14.07 -2.24 -9.98
CA CYS A 169 14.30 -2.66 -8.61
C CYS A 169 15.40 -3.72 -8.46
N SER A 170 15.74 -4.44 -9.53
CA SER A 170 16.84 -5.42 -9.54
C SER A 170 18.20 -4.84 -9.91
N GLN A 171 18.28 -3.57 -10.32
CA GLN A 171 19.58 -2.91 -10.54
C GLN A 171 20.40 -2.85 -9.26
N THR A 172 21.71 -2.99 -9.39
CA THR A 172 22.64 -2.83 -8.27
C THR A 172 22.55 -1.42 -7.69
N VAL A 173 22.88 -1.30 -6.40
CA VAL A 173 22.92 -0.01 -5.69
C VAL A 173 24.38 0.33 -5.44
N PRO A 174 24.88 1.50 -5.91
CA PRO A 174 26.28 1.86 -5.75
C PRO A 174 26.55 2.30 -4.31
N HIS A 175 27.79 2.10 -3.85
CA HIS A 175 28.29 2.80 -2.67
C HIS A 175 28.51 4.28 -3.04
N VAL A 176 27.77 5.18 -2.41
CA VAL A 176 27.81 6.62 -2.69
C VAL A 176 27.69 7.41 -1.39
N SER A 177 28.53 8.44 -1.21
CA SER A 177 28.34 9.40 -0.13
C SER A 177 27.14 10.29 -0.42
N LEU A 178 26.22 10.42 0.54
CA LEU A 178 24.99 11.19 0.37
C LEU A 178 25.12 12.65 0.86
N GLU A 179 26.30 13.06 1.33
CA GLU A 179 26.54 14.42 1.83
C GLU A 179 26.27 15.48 0.77
N ARG A 180 26.67 15.21 -0.48
CA ARG A 180 26.39 16.11 -1.63
C ARG A 180 24.90 16.27 -1.91
N LEU A 181 24.06 15.35 -1.42
CA LEU A 181 22.61 15.41 -1.52
C LEU A 181 21.96 16.07 -0.27
N GLY A 182 22.77 16.65 0.62
CA GLY A 182 22.31 17.29 1.85
C GLY A 182 21.99 16.30 2.99
N ILE A 183 22.41 15.03 2.86
CA ILE A 183 22.19 14.00 3.88
C ILE A 183 23.50 13.76 4.61
N THR A 184 23.65 14.39 5.77
CA THR A 184 24.86 14.33 6.62
C THR A 184 24.82 13.22 7.67
N LYS A 185 23.64 12.65 7.93
CA LYS A 185 23.51 11.51 8.85
C LYS A 185 24.10 10.26 8.21
N GLN A 186 24.76 9.43 9.02
CA GLN A 186 25.25 8.13 8.57
C GLN A 186 24.06 7.25 8.14
N VAL A 187 24.08 6.81 6.89
CA VAL A 187 23.05 5.95 6.29
C VAL A 187 23.63 4.54 6.16
N ASP A 188 22.97 3.57 6.77
CA ASP A 188 23.35 2.17 6.62
C ASP A 188 22.99 1.62 5.23
N LEU A 189 23.48 0.42 4.91
CA LEU A 189 23.26 -0.20 3.61
C LEU A 189 21.78 -0.50 3.31
N GLU A 190 20.99 -0.86 4.33
CA GLU A 190 19.57 -1.19 4.15
C GLU A 190 18.74 0.06 3.87
N GLN A 191 19.05 1.16 4.57
CA GLN A 191 18.48 2.47 4.30
C GLN A 191 18.87 2.96 2.91
N LEU A 192 20.11 2.76 2.47
CA LEU A 192 20.55 3.13 1.11
C LEU A 192 19.78 2.32 0.05
N TYR A 193 19.63 1.01 0.25
CA TYR A 193 18.80 0.16 -0.62
C TYR A 193 17.34 0.63 -0.65
N LEU A 194 16.79 1.02 0.49
CA LEU A 194 15.43 1.53 0.60
C LEU A 194 15.27 2.83 -0.19
N MET A 195 16.22 3.76 -0.07
CA MET A 195 16.22 5.03 -0.79
C MET A 195 16.25 4.83 -2.30
N PHE A 196 17.19 4.01 -2.82
CA PHE A 196 17.27 3.72 -4.25
C PHE A 196 16.03 3.00 -4.77
N THR A 197 15.54 2.00 -4.04
CA THR A 197 14.34 1.25 -4.44
C THR A 197 13.12 2.18 -4.47
N LEU A 198 12.98 3.06 -3.47
CA LEU A 198 11.90 4.04 -3.42
C LEU A 198 12.00 5.06 -4.55
N ALA A 199 13.20 5.56 -4.84
CA ALA A 199 13.46 6.48 -5.96
C ALA A 199 13.03 5.86 -7.30
N ARG A 200 13.43 4.60 -7.53
CA ARG A 200 13.12 3.84 -8.75
C ARG A 200 11.63 3.53 -8.90
N LEU A 201 10.97 3.15 -7.81
CA LEU A 201 9.54 2.85 -7.82
C LEU A 201 8.71 4.10 -8.02
N THR A 202 9.06 5.22 -7.38
CA THR A 202 8.15 6.38 -7.24
C THR A 202 8.59 7.59 -8.05
N ASN A 203 9.72 7.49 -8.76
CA ASN A 203 10.39 8.60 -9.42
C ASN A 203 10.62 9.81 -8.48
N THR A 204 11.00 9.53 -7.23
CA THR A 204 11.32 10.55 -6.23
C THR A 204 12.84 10.77 -6.19
N PRO A 205 13.32 12.03 -6.21
CA PRO A 205 14.75 12.30 -6.08
C PRO A 205 15.33 11.72 -4.80
N LEU A 206 16.57 11.23 -4.85
CA LEU A 206 17.17 10.47 -3.76
C LEU A 206 17.26 11.31 -2.47
N SER A 207 17.55 12.61 -2.58
CA SER A 207 17.52 13.58 -1.46
C SER A 207 16.18 13.64 -0.72
N LYS A 208 15.07 13.43 -1.44
CA LYS A 208 13.71 13.47 -0.87
C LYS A 208 13.21 12.12 -0.35
N THR A 209 13.80 11.01 -0.78
CA THR A 209 13.40 9.67 -0.32
C THR A 209 13.64 9.44 1.17
N TYR A 210 14.62 10.15 1.74
CA TYR A 210 14.92 10.09 3.17
C TYR A 210 13.81 10.75 4.01
N GLN A 211 13.30 11.88 3.54
CA GLN A 211 12.37 12.76 4.27
C GLN A 211 10.89 12.42 4.01
N ASN A 212 10.54 12.04 2.78
CA ASN A 212 9.15 11.79 2.39
C ASN A 212 8.77 10.32 2.57
N ARG A 213 8.08 10.02 3.67
CA ARG A 213 7.55 8.69 4.01
C ARG A 213 6.06 8.52 3.72
N GLN A 214 5.45 9.45 2.97
CA GLN A 214 4.01 9.43 2.69
C GLN A 214 3.71 8.56 1.46
N VAL A 215 3.12 7.39 1.70
CA VAL A 215 2.74 6.42 0.65
C VAL A 215 1.79 7.02 -0.39
N SER A 216 0.93 7.95 0.01
CA SER A 216 0.04 8.70 -0.89
C SER A 216 0.81 9.41 -2.01
N THR A 217 1.92 10.09 -1.67
CA THR A 217 2.74 10.81 -2.64
C THR A 217 3.41 9.85 -3.61
N TRP A 218 3.84 8.70 -3.12
CA TRP A 218 4.49 7.66 -3.92
C TRP A 218 3.55 7.08 -4.98
N ILE A 219 2.33 6.72 -4.57
CA ILE A 219 1.29 6.22 -5.48
C ILE A 219 0.91 7.30 -6.50
N LYS A 220 0.73 8.54 -6.05
CA LYS A 220 0.40 9.67 -6.94
C LYS A 220 1.47 9.87 -8.02
N SER A 221 2.74 9.94 -7.62
CA SER A 221 3.86 10.12 -8.55
C SER A 221 3.93 8.99 -9.57
N TYR A 222 3.69 7.75 -9.13
CA TYR A 222 3.63 6.61 -10.05
C TYR A 222 2.52 6.76 -11.09
N LEU A 223 1.29 7.02 -10.63
CA LEU A 223 0.13 7.15 -11.50
C LEU A 223 0.35 8.28 -12.51
N HIS A 224 0.83 9.43 -12.05
CA HIS A 224 1.14 10.56 -12.92
C HIS A 224 2.17 10.19 -14.00
N ASN A 225 3.26 9.51 -13.62
CA ASN A 225 4.26 9.03 -14.58
C ASN A 225 3.66 8.05 -15.59
N TYR A 226 2.82 7.11 -15.14
CA TYR A 226 2.15 6.15 -16.00
C TYR A 226 1.23 6.86 -17.02
N LEU A 227 0.40 7.79 -16.55
CA LEU A 227 -0.53 8.56 -17.38
C LEU A 227 0.22 9.39 -18.43
N ARG A 228 1.29 10.08 -18.04
CA ARG A 228 2.15 10.84 -18.96
C ARG A 228 2.77 9.97 -20.05
N ASN A 229 3.34 8.83 -19.68
CA ASN A 229 3.95 7.90 -20.65
C ASN A 229 2.93 7.30 -21.63
N LYS A 230 1.64 7.28 -21.27
CA LYS A 230 0.55 6.78 -22.13
C LYS A 230 -0.19 7.91 -22.87
N ASN A 231 0.29 9.15 -22.77
CA ASN A 231 -0.37 10.36 -23.28
C ASN A 231 -1.83 10.50 -22.80
N ILE A 232 -2.10 10.14 -21.54
CA ILE A 232 -3.38 10.31 -20.87
C ILE A 232 -3.31 11.60 -20.04
N LEU A 233 -4.37 12.41 -20.09
CA LEU A 233 -4.49 13.60 -19.26
C LEU A 233 -4.61 13.21 -17.80
N ILE A 234 -3.81 13.82 -16.93
CA ILE A 234 -3.94 13.59 -15.48
C ILE A 234 -5.22 14.32 -15.01
N PRO A 235 -6.22 13.61 -14.48
CA PRO A 235 -7.46 14.23 -14.03
C PRO A 235 -7.20 15.12 -12.82
N THR A 236 -7.99 16.18 -12.69
CA THR A 236 -8.00 16.99 -11.46
C THR A 236 -8.54 16.17 -10.27
N PRO A 237 -8.26 16.56 -9.02
CA PRO A 237 -8.84 15.90 -7.84
C PRO A 237 -10.38 15.79 -7.86
N ASP A 238 -11.06 16.77 -8.45
CA ASP A 238 -12.53 16.80 -8.52
C ASP A 238 -13.06 15.87 -9.61
N GLU A 239 -12.39 15.82 -10.77
CA GLU A 239 -12.70 14.86 -11.84
C GLU A 239 -12.43 13.43 -11.37
N LEU A 240 -11.32 13.19 -10.67
CA LEU A 240 -11.00 11.87 -10.13
C LEU A 240 -12.06 11.39 -9.13
N ARG A 241 -12.65 12.32 -8.37
CA ARG A 241 -13.81 12.09 -7.50
C ARG A 241 -15.15 12.04 -8.22
N ARG A 242 -15.23 12.34 -9.53
CA ARG A 242 -16.47 12.49 -10.34
C ARG A 242 -17.67 13.05 -9.56
N GLY A 243 -17.45 14.15 -8.82
CA GLY A 243 -18.51 14.85 -8.07
C GLY A 243 -18.95 14.18 -6.75
N GLU A 244 -18.33 13.08 -6.32
CA GLU A 244 -18.66 12.45 -5.04
C GLU A 244 -18.15 13.26 -3.84
N THR A 245 -19.01 13.40 -2.83
CA THR A 245 -18.62 13.96 -1.53
C THR A 245 -17.94 12.89 -0.68
N VAL A 246 -16.92 13.30 0.07
CA VAL A 246 -16.23 12.40 1.00
C VAL A 246 -17.17 12.08 2.16
N HIS A 247 -17.39 10.80 2.42
CA HIS A 247 -18.25 10.33 3.50
C HIS A 247 -17.65 9.07 4.13
N THR A 248 -18.23 8.64 5.26
CA THR A 248 -17.78 7.46 5.98
C THR A 248 -18.09 6.19 5.18
N ILE A 249 -17.03 5.47 4.81
CA ILE A 249 -17.10 4.20 4.08
C ILE A 249 -17.36 3.06 5.06
N LYS A 250 -18.30 2.17 4.73
CA LYS A 250 -18.52 0.94 5.50
C LYS A 250 -17.25 0.08 5.45
N GLY A 251 -16.69 -0.19 6.63
CA GLY A 251 -15.42 -0.91 6.77
C GLY A 251 -15.47 -2.41 6.45
N ALA A 252 -14.41 -3.08 6.89
CA ALA A 252 -14.26 -4.53 6.85
C ALA A 252 -15.41 -5.26 7.57
N LEU A 253 -15.63 -6.51 7.21
CA LEU A 253 -16.55 -7.39 7.94
C LEU A 253 -15.80 -8.10 9.05
N THR A 254 -16.38 -8.11 10.24
CA THR A 254 -16.04 -9.07 11.28
C THR A 254 -17.29 -9.91 11.54
N LEU A 255 -17.16 -11.23 11.40
CA LEU A 255 -18.21 -12.19 11.72
C LEU A 255 -18.24 -12.41 13.23
N THR A 256 -19.41 -12.70 13.78
CA THR A 256 -19.55 -12.93 15.23
C THR A 256 -18.75 -14.16 15.62
N PRO A 257 -17.82 -14.07 16.59
CA PRO A 257 -17.11 -15.24 17.10
C PRO A 257 -18.09 -16.19 17.78
N LYS A 258 -17.91 -17.50 17.60
CA LYS A 258 -18.53 -18.52 18.44
C LYS A 258 -17.80 -18.49 19.78
N PRO A 259 -18.40 -17.97 20.88
CA PRO A 259 -17.65 -17.77 22.10
C PRO A 259 -17.38 -19.10 22.79
N GLY A 260 -16.17 -19.28 23.30
CA GLY A 260 -15.80 -20.51 23.97
C GLY A 260 -14.31 -20.81 23.92
N VAL A 261 -13.99 -22.06 24.24
CA VAL A 261 -12.64 -22.61 24.16
C VAL A 261 -12.65 -23.67 23.08
N HIS A 262 -11.81 -23.45 22.08
CA HIS A 262 -11.70 -24.26 20.88
C HIS A 262 -10.33 -24.93 20.85
N PHE A 263 -10.29 -26.21 20.48
CA PHE A 263 -9.05 -26.98 20.39
C PHE A 263 -8.61 -27.13 18.94
N ASN A 264 -7.29 -27.25 18.72
CA ASN A 264 -6.70 -27.44 17.39
C ASN A 264 -7.22 -26.42 16.36
N THR A 265 -7.26 -25.14 16.75
CA THR A 265 -7.73 -24.07 15.87
C THR A 265 -6.65 -23.71 14.86
N VAL A 266 -7.01 -23.65 13.58
CA VAL A 266 -6.14 -23.18 12.50
C VAL A 266 -6.69 -21.85 11.98
N VAL A 267 -5.83 -20.84 11.95
CA VAL A 267 -6.15 -19.54 11.36
C VAL A 267 -5.61 -19.53 9.94
N VAL A 268 -6.51 -19.27 8.99
CA VAL A 268 -6.17 -19.07 7.59
C VAL A 268 -6.46 -17.63 7.19
N ASP A 269 -5.52 -16.97 6.52
CA ASP A 269 -5.56 -15.55 6.19
C ASP A 269 -5.39 -15.30 4.68
N PHE A 270 -6.10 -14.29 4.16
CA PHE A 270 -6.00 -13.87 2.78
C PHE A 270 -4.72 -13.09 2.53
N ASP A 271 -3.85 -13.62 1.68
CA ASP A 271 -2.60 -12.98 1.31
C ASP A 271 -2.84 -11.61 0.65
N SER A 272 -2.60 -10.53 1.42
CA SER A 272 -2.78 -9.14 0.96
C SER A 272 -4.18 -8.90 0.36
N MET A 273 -5.24 -9.19 1.15
CA MET A 273 -6.63 -9.22 0.68
C MET A 273 -7.02 -8.04 -0.21
N TYR A 274 -6.94 -6.78 0.27
CA TYR A 274 -7.37 -5.62 -0.52
C TYR A 274 -6.57 -5.43 -1.83
N PRO A 275 -5.23 -5.48 -1.84
CA PRO A 275 -4.48 -5.51 -3.09
C PRO A 275 -4.92 -6.62 -4.07
N SER A 276 -5.17 -7.82 -3.57
CA SER A 276 -5.63 -8.95 -4.37
C SER A 276 -7.03 -8.69 -4.95
N LEU A 277 -7.94 -8.09 -4.18
CA LEU A 277 -9.27 -7.69 -4.65
C LEU A 277 -9.20 -6.59 -5.72
N ILE A 278 -8.35 -5.58 -5.49
CA ILE A 278 -8.12 -4.50 -6.44
C ILE A 278 -7.70 -5.05 -7.80
N ASP A 279 -6.72 -5.98 -7.81
CA ASP A 279 -6.22 -6.65 -9.02
C ASP A 279 -7.28 -7.56 -9.65
N SER A 280 -7.80 -8.54 -8.90
CA SER A 280 -8.67 -9.60 -9.41
C SER A 280 -10.03 -9.11 -9.91
N PHE A 281 -10.58 -8.05 -9.31
CA PHE A 281 -11.89 -7.48 -9.68
C PHE A 281 -11.78 -6.20 -10.49
N ASN A 282 -10.60 -5.86 -11.03
CA ASN A 282 -10.39 -4.70 -11.90
C ASN A 282 -10.81 -3.36 -11.28
N LEU A 283 -10.56 -3.16 -9.98
CA LEU A 283 -11.02 -1.97 -9.25
C LEU A 283 -10.06 -0.79 -9.47
N SER A 284 -10.54 0.25 -10.15
CA SER A 284 -9.78 1.46 -10.48
C SER A 284 -10.74 2.64 -10.66
N HIS A 285 -10.22 3.87 -10.57
CA HIS A 285 -11.04 5.09 -10.64
C HIS A 285 -11.92 5.15 -11.88
N GLU A 286 -11.37 4.77 -13.01
CA GLU A 286 -12.03 4.80 -14.31
C GLU A 286 -12.88 3.56 -14.58
N THR A 287 -12.61 2.43 -13.92
CA THR A 287 -13.37 1.20 -14.16
C THR A 287 -14.64 1.10 -13.33
N ILE A 288 -14.73 1.80 -12.20
CA ILE A 288 -15.95 1.89 -11.40
C ILE A 288 -16.95 2.86 -12.07
N ASP A 289 -18.15 2.36 -12.31
CA ASP A 289 -19.26 3.09 -12.93
C ASP A 289 -18.89 3.73 -14.28
N CYS A 290 -18.22 2.97 -15.14
CA CYS A 290 -17.84 3.40 -16.48
C CYS A 290 -19.07 3.71 -17.37
N ALA A 291 -18.87 4.45 -18.46
CA ALA A 291 -19.98 4.85 -19.33
C ALA A 291 -20.62 3.70 -20.14
N ASP A 292 -19.96 2.54 -20.24
CA ASP A 292 -20.46 1.39 -21.02
C ASP A 292 -21.62 0.67 -20.32
N ASP A 293 -22.81 0.74 -20.93
CA ASP A 293 -24.04 0.15 -20.36
C ASP A 293 -23.97 -1.37 -20.15
N GLU A 294 -23.24 -2.11 -20.99
CA GLU A 294 -23.05 -3.55 -20.84
C GLU A 294 -22.38 -3.91 -19.49
N CYS A 295 -21.56 -3.00 -18.95
CA CYS A 295 -20.85 -3.22 -17.70
C CYS A 295 -21.78 -3.12 -16.48
N LYS A 296 -22.99 -2.54 -16.60
CA LYS A 296 -23.98 -2.46 -15.52
C LYS A 296 -24.43 -3.84 -14.99
N SER A 297 -24.23 -4.88 -15.79
CA SER A 297 -24.46 -6.28 -15.39
C SER A 297 -23.40 -6.81 -14.41
N ASN A 298 -22.17 -6.30 -14.45
CA ASN A 298 -21.06 -6.72 -13.60
C ASN A 298 -21.05 -5.95 -12.27
N LYS A 299 -22.08 -6.18 -11.47
CA LYS A 299 -22.35 -5.43 -10.23
C LYS A 299 -21.35 -5.75 -9.12
N VAL A 300 -21.07 -4.73 -8.33
CA VAL A 300 -20.34 -4.85 -7.06
C VAL A 300 -21.27 -5.50 -6.02
N PRO A 301 -20.79 -6.49 -5.24
CA PRO A 301 -21.64 -7.20 -4.27
C PRO A 301 -22.34 -6.27 -3.27
N ASN A 302 -23.67 -6.36 -3.22
CA ASN A 302 -24.54 -5.58 -2.31
C ASN A 302 -24.45 -4.05 -2.48
N LEU A 303 -24.00 -3.55 -3.64
CA LEU A 303 -23.97 -2.12 -3.97
C LEU A 303 -24.61 -1.90 -5.35
N SER A 304 -24.96 -0.65 -5.66
CA SER A 304 -25.44 -0.25 -6.99
C SER A 304 -24.32 -0.04 -8.00
N HIS A 305 -23.07 0.04 -7.55
CA HIS A 305 -21.90 0.21 -8.41
C HIS A 305 -21.64 -1.02 -9.27
N TYR A 306 -20.92 -0.80 -10.37
CA TYR A 306 -20.50 -1.87 -11.28
C TYR A 306 -19.08 -1.63 -11.78
N VAL A 307 -18.44 -2.71 -12.25
CA VAL A 307 -17.05 -2.66 -12.70
C VAL A 307 -16.94 -2.94 -14.20
N CYS A 308 -16.17 -2.11 -14.89
CA CYS A 308 -15.88 -2.27 -16.31
C CYS A 308 -15.25 -3.63 -16.62
N THR A 309 -15.78 -4.30 -17.66
CA THR A 309 -15.25 -5.57 -18.20
C THR A 309 -14.51 -5.40 -19.53
N LYS A 310 -14.56 -4.19 -20.12
CA LYS A 310 -14.02 -3.91 -21.46
C LYS A 310 -12.59 -3.39 -21.43
N ARG A 311 -12.17 -2.73 -20.36
CA ARG A 311 -10.80 -2.20 -20.19
C ARG A 311 -10.20 -2.56 -18.85
N ARG A 312 -8.87 -2.69 -18.84
CA ARG A 312 -8.09 -2.94 -17.63
C ARG A 312 -7.75 -1.62 -16.93
N GLY A 313 -8.09 -1.53 -15.65
CA GLY A 313 -7.95 -0.32 -14.84
C GLY A 313 -6.51 -0.03 -14.41
N ILE A 314 -6.06 1.20 -14.54
CA ILE A 314 -4.68 1.64 -14.32
C ILE A 314 -4.24 1.45 -12.86
N TYR A 315 -5.09 1.79 -11.90
CA TYR A 315 -4.81 1.58 -10.48
C TYR A 315 -4.69 0.08 -10.16
N SER A 316 -5.54 -0.72 -10.80
CA SER A 316 -5.54 -2.17 -10.64
C SER A 316 -4.31 -2.83 -11.26
N ILE A 317 -3.85 -2.36 -12.43
CA ILE A 317 -2.57 -2.76 -13.04
C ILE A 317 -1.42 -2.45 -12.08
N LEU A 318 -1.35 -1.22 -11.54
CA LEU A 318 -0.30 -0.81 -10.61
C LEU A 318 -0.26 -1.72 -9.37
N VAL A 319 -1.38 -1.83 -8.66
CA VAL A 319 -1.46 -2.61 -7.42
C VAL A 319 -1.18 -4.09 -7.69
N GLY A 320 -1.73 -4.64 -8.77
CA GLY A 320 -1.47 -6.00 -9.22
C GLY A 320 0.02 -6.25 -9.53
N SER A 321 0.67 -5.37 -10.29
CA SER A 321 2.10 -5.47 -10.60
C SER A 321 2.97 -5.47 -9.34
N LEU A 322 2.71 -4.55 -8.39
CA LEU A 322 3.46 -4.48 -7.14
C LEU A 322 3.25 -5.73 -6.28
N LYS A 323 2.01 -6.24 -6.24
CA LYS A 323 1.63 -7.47 -5.53
C LYS A 323 2.37 -8.68 -6.10
N ASP A 324 2.27 -8.88 -7.42
CA ASP A 324 2.85 -10.03 -8.09
C ASP A 324 4.39 -10.00 -8.03
N LEU A 325 5.02 -8.83 -8.19
CA LEU A 325 6.47 -8.66 -7.97
C LEU A 325 6.90 -9.02 -6.56
N ARG A 326 6.12 -8.61 -5.56
CA ARG A 326 6.42 -8.97 -4.18
C ARG A 326 6.31 -10.48 -4.00
N ILE A 327 5.21 -11.10 -4.41
CA ILE A 327 4.91 -12.50 -4.11
C ILE A 327 5.79 -13.46 -4.91
N HIS A 328 5.95 -13.22 -6.22
CA HIS A 328 6.61 -14.17 -7.13
C HIS A 328 8.10 -13.91 -7.31
N TRP A 329 8.62 -12.75 -6.89
CA TRP A 329 10.03 -12.39 -7.06
C TRP A 329 10.74 -12.01 -5.76
N PHE A 330 10.39 -10.89 -5.16
CA PHE A 330 11.18 -10.31 -4.06
C PHE A 330 11.01 -11.04 -2.72
N LYS A 331 9.80 -11.52 -2.36
CA LYS A 331 9.56 -12.29 -1.12
C LYS A 331 10.31 -13.64 -1.14
N PRO A 332 10.25 -14.47 -2.20
CA PRO A 332 11.04 -15.71 -2.26
C PRO A 332 12.55 -15.46 -2.15
N ARG A 333 13.10 -14.49 -2.91
CA ARG A 333 14.53 -14.16 -2.87
C ARG A 333 14.98 -13.62 -1.50
N SER A 334 14.12 -12.87 -0.82
CA SER A 334 14.42 -12.37 0.53
C SER A 334 14.66 -13.45 1.58
N ASN A 335 14.13 -14.66 1.34
CA ASN A 335 14.29 -15.82 2.23
C ASN A 335 15.25 -16.87 1.67
N ASN A 336 15.81 -16.66 0.48
CA ASN A 336 16.70 -17.62 -0.16
C ASN A 336 18.14 -17.48 0.38
N LYS A 337 18.58 -18.45 1.19
CA LYS A 337 19.92 -18.47 1.80
C LYS A 337 21.06 -18.76 0.82
N THR A 338 20.76 -19.19 -0.41
CA THR A 338 21.79 -19.44 -1.44
C THR A 338 22.21 -18.19 -2.21
N LEU A 339 21.46 -17.10 -2.07
CA LEU A 339 21.80 -15.82 -2.70
C LEU A 339 22.92 -15.10 -1.95
N PRO A 340 23.76 -14.30 -2.64
CA PRO A 340 24.69 -13.40 -1.99
C PRO A 340 23.97 -12.47 -1.00
N THR A 341 24.61 -12.20 0.15
CA THR A 341 24.03 -11.41 1.23
C THR A 341 23.49 -10.05 0.77
N GLN A 342 24.18 -9.37 -0.15
CA GLN A 342 23.74 -8.08 -0.69
C GLN A 342 22.44 -8.21 -1.52
N GLU A 343 22.34 -9.21 -2.39
CA GLU A 343 21.13 -9.48 -3.17
C GLU A 343 19.95 -9.86 -2.28
N GLN A 344 20.19 -10.69 -1.26
CA GLN A 344 19.18 -11.09 -0.30
C GLN A 344 18.65 -9.88 0.47
N LYS A 345 19.54 -8.99 0.95
CA LYS A 345 19.17 -7.75 1.63
C LYS A 345 18.39 -6.80 0.73
N LEU A 346 18.83 -6.59 -0.51
CA LEU A 346 18.09 -5.77 -1.49
C LEU A 346 16.69 -6.34 -1.74
N ALA A 347 16.58 -7.66 -1.91
CA ALA A 347 15.29 -8.33 -2.09
C ALA A 347 14.40 -8.19 -0.86
N LYS A 348 14.96 -8.30 0.35
CA LYS A 348 14.24 -8.09 1.61
C LYS A 348 13.71 -6.66 1.72
N THR A 349 14.56 -5.66 1.50
CA THR A 349 14.17 -4.24 1.54
C THR A 349 13.10 -3.93 0.51
N THR A 350 13.24 -4.44 -0.72
CA THR A 350 12.24 -4.26 -1.78
C THR A 350 10.92 -4.93 -1.41
N SER A 351 10.94 -6.18 -0.94
CA SER A 351 9.74 -6.91 -0.52
C SER A 351 8.98 -6.19 0.61
N ASN A 352 9.71 -5.61 1.56
CA ASN A 352 9.15 -4.82 2.66
C ASN A 352 8.53 -3.51 2.16
N LEU A 353 9.21 -2.78 1.27
CA LEU A 353 8.68 -1.55 0.69
C LEU A 353 7.41 -1.81 -0.14
N LEU A 354 7.42 -2.86 -0.96
CA LEU A 354 6.22 -3.29 -1.70
C LEU A 354 5.08 -3.63 -0.73
N LYS A 355 5.36 -4.34 0.37
CA LYS A 355 4.35 -4.63 1.41
C LYS A 355 3.73 -3.33 1.95
N LEU A 356 4.55 -2.35 2.29
CA LEU A 356 4.09 -1.06 2.83
C LEU A 356 3.16 -0.34 1.85
N ILE A 357 3.55 -0.25 0.57
CA ILE A 357 2.71 0.38 -0.48
C ILE A 357 1.38 -0.36 -0.63
N LEU A 358 1.43 -1.70 -0.69
CA LEU A 358 0.25 -2.54 -0.87
C LEU A 358 -0.75 -2.39 0.29
N VAL A 359 -0.29 -2.42 1.55
CA VAL A 359 -1.16 -2.26 2.73
C VAL A 359 -1.85 -0.90 2.76
N SER A 360 -1.21 0.14 2.23
CA SER A 360 -1.79 1.50 2.18
C SER A 360 -2.66 1.77 0.96
N SER A 361 -2.66 0.90 -0.06
CA SER A 361 -3.38 1.12 -1.33
C SER A 361 -4.86 1.47 -1.12
N TYR A 362 -5.57 0.68 -0.32
CA TYR A 362 -6.96 0.98 0.07
C TYR A 362 -7.09 2.32 0.82
N GLY A 363 -6.26 2.55 1.85
CA GLY A 363 -6.35 3.78 2.66
C GLY A 363 -6.17 5.06 1.83
N VAL A 364 -5.34 4.98 0.78
CA VAL A 364 -5.08 6.10 -0.12
C VAL A 364 -6.34 6.50 -0.90
N VAL A 365 -7.09 5.54 -1.45
CA VAL A 365 -8.33 5.85 -2.21
C VAL A 365 -9.52 6.26 -1.33
N VAL A 366 -9.42 6.10 0.00
CA VAL A 366 -10.45 6.56 0.95
C VAL A 366 -10.27 8.03 1.30
N ARG A 367 -9.05 8.44 1.71
CA ARG A 367 -8.86 9.70 2.46
C ARG A 367 -7.99 10.74 1.75
N ILE A 368 -7.23 10.36 0.73
CA ILE A 368 -6.19 11.23 0.17
C ILE A 368 -6.76 12.09 -0.95
N GLN A 369 -6.74 13.41 -0.77
CA GLN A 369 -7.13 14.34 -1.81
C GLN A 369 -6.32 14.12 -3.09
N GLY A 370 -7.00 14.11 -4.24
CA GLY A 370 -6.37 13.86 -5.54
C GLY A 370 -6.10 12.39 -5.85
N LEU A 371 -6.46 11.47 -4.94
CA LEU A 371 -6.52 10.03 -5.19
C LEU A 371 -7.80 9.38 -4.64
N SER A 372 -8.58 10.11 -3.84
CA SER A 372 -9.78 9.57 -3.21
C SER A 372 -10.93 9.44 -4.20
N ARG A 373 -11.70 8.36 -4.03
CA ARG A 373 -12.93 8.08 -4.78
C ARG A 373 -13.81 7.18 -3.91
N PRO A 374 -14.82 7.73 -3.22
CA PRO A 374 -15.69 6.97 -2.31
C PRO A 374 -16.26 5.67 -2.90
N SER A 375 -16.82 5.69 -4.11
CA SER A 375 -17.37 4.48 -4.75
C SER A 375 -16.32 3.39 -5.01
N LEU A 376 -15.08 3.76 -5.31
CA LEU A 376 -13.96 2.82 -5.43
C LEU A 376 -13.63 2.19 -4.07
N ALA A 377 -13.53 3.01 -3.01
CA ALA A 377 -13.28 2.52 -1.66
C ALA A 377 -14.41 1.61 -1.13
N GLU A 378 -15.66 1.97 -1.38
CA GLU A 378 -16.83 1.15 -1.06
C GLU A 378 -16.80 -0.17 -1.82
N SER A 379 -16.42 -0.15 -3.09
CA SER A 379 -16.31 -1.36 -3.91
C SER A 379 -15.24 -2.31 -3.39
N ILE A 380 -14.06 -1.80 -3.04
CA ILE A 380 -12.98 -2.60 -2.44
C ILE A 380 -13.46 -3.26 -1.15
N THR A 381 -14.08 -2.50 -0.25
CA THR A 381 -14.58 -3.07 1.01
C THR A 381 -15.74 -4.03 0.80
N ALA A 382 -16.64 -3.78 -0.16
CA ALA A 382 -17.75 -4.67 -0.50
C ALA A 382 -17.26 -6.03 -0.99
N TYR A 383 -16.29 -6.06 -1.90
CA TYR A 383 -15.65 -7.30 -2.31
C TYR A 383 -14.90 -7.98 -1.16
N GLY A 384 -14.31 -7.21 -0.23
CA GLY A 384 -13.73 -7.76 1.00
C GLY A 384 -14.75 -8.50 1.86
N ARG A 385 -15.85 -7.81 2.20
CA ARG A 385 -16.96 -8.40 2.97
C ARG A 385 -17.57 -9.61 2.26
N TYR A 386 -17.76 -9.54 0.95
CA TYR A 386 -18.25 -10.65 0.14
C TYR A 386 -17.31 -11.85 0.21
N SER A 387 -16.01 -11.64 0.01
CA SER A 387 -15.02 -12.72 -0.04
C SER A 387 -14.89 -13.43 1.31
N LEU A 388 -14.91 -12.70 2.43
CA LEU A 388 -14.89 -13.32 3.76
C LEU A 388 -16.17 -14.13 4.02
N ARG A 389 -17.36 -13.60 3.66
CA ARG A 389 -18.64 -14.31 3.82
C ARG A 389 -18.68 -15.59 3.00
N GLU A 390 -18.30 -15.51 1.73
CA GLU A 390 -18.29 -16.67 0.85
C GLU A 390 -17.26 -17.71 1.31
N ALA A 391 -16.09 -17.29 1.78
CA ALA A 391 -15.10 -18.21 2.31
C ALA A 391 -15.57 -18.91 3.60
N TYR A 392 -16.20 -18.17 4.52
CA TYR A 392 -16.85 -18.74 5.70
C TYR A 392 -17.93 -19.75 5.33
N LYS A 393 -18.82 -19.39 4.40
CA LYS A 393 -19.91 -20.25 3.90
C LYS A 393 -19.38 -21.52 3.23
N ILE A 394 -18.33 -21.41 2.41
CA ILE A 394 -17.68 -22.57 1.77
C ILE A 394 -17.11 -23.52 2.82
N ALA A 395 -16.45 -22.98 3.85
CA ALA A 395 -15.92 -23.79 4.95
C ALA A 395 -17.05 -24.49 5.74
N GLU A 396 -18.12 -23.76 6.07
CA GLU A 396 -19.29 -24.30 6.77
C GLU A 396 -19.96 -25.43 5.98
N GLN A 397 -20.25 -25.21 4.68
CA GLN A 397 -20.88 -26.20 3.81
C GLN A 397 -20.05 -27.47 3.63
N LYS A 398 -18.73 -27.38 3.72
CA LYS A 398 -17.82 -28.54 3.64
C LYS A 398 -17.65 -29.26 4.98
N GLY A 399 -18.09 -28.65 6.09
CA GLY A 399 -17.97 -29.19 7.44
C GLY A 399 -16.69 -28.82 8.17
N LEU A 400 -15.95 -27.78 7.76
CA LEU A 400 -14.67 -27.35 8.35
C LEU A 400 -14.83 -26.58 9.68
N ASN A 401 -16.03 -26.57 10.26
CA ASN A 401 -16.38 -25.91 11.51
C ASN A 401 -15.73 -24.53 11.70
N PRO A 402 -16.06 -23.53 10.86
CA PRO A 402 -15.55 -22.18 11.07
C PRO A 402 -16.15 -21.58 12.36
N ILE A 403 -15.30 -21.01 13.20
CA ILE A 403 -15.67 -20.49 14.54
C ILE A 403 -15.59 -18.96 14.63
N TYR A 404 -14.81 -18.31 13.77
CA TYR A 404 -14.68 -16.86 13.72
C TYR A 404 -14.17 -16.41 12.34
N GLY A 405 -14.43 -15.16 11.97
CA GLY A 405 -13.86 -14.54 10.78
C GLY A 405 -13.63 -13.05 11.01
N ASP A 406 -12.42 -12.56 10.78
CA ASP A 406 -12.02 -11.19 11.07
C ASP A 406 -11.33 -10.56 9.87
N THR A 407 -12.05 -9.71 9.15
CA THR A 407 -11.56 -8.91 8.02
C THR A 407 -11.04 -9.76 6.86
N ASP A 408 -9.87 -10.35 7.01
CA ASP A 408 -9.09 -11.15 6.06
C ASP A 408 -8.78 -12.57 6.57
N SER A 409 -9.16 -12.91 7.81
CA SER A 409 -8.86 -14.22 8.41
C SER A 409 -10.11 -15.04 8.74
N LEU A 410 -9.94 -16.37 8.75
CA LEU A 410 -10.93 -17.37 9.16
C LEU A 410 -10.31 -18.32 10.19
N PHE A 411 -11.08 -18.63 11.23
CA PHE A 411 -10.68 -19.54 12.29
C PHE A 411 -11.46 -20.83 12.12
N LEU A 412 -10.75 -21.94 11.95
CA LEU A 412 -11.31 -23.26 11.73
C LEU A 412 -10.98 -24.14 12.93
N GLU A 413 -11.98 -24.77 13.53
CA GLU A 413 -11.77 -25.65 14.67
C GLU A 413 -11.55 -27.09 14.21
N ASN A 414 -10.42 -27.66 14.65
CA ASN A 414 -10.03 -29.04 14.39
C ASN A 414 -10.05 -29.50 12.90
N PRO A 415 -9.61 -28.67 11.93
CA PRO A 415 -9.50 -29.12 10.55
C PRO A 415 -8.30 -30.07 10.37
N ASN A 416 -8.39 -30.98 9.40
CA ASN A 416 -7.22 -31.74 8.93
C ASN A 416 -6.50 -31.05 7.76
N GLU A 417 -5.26 -31.46 7.46
CA GLU A 417 -4.46 -30.83 6.40
C GLU A 417 -5.08 -30.95 5.00
N GLN A 418 -5.81 -32.03 4.72
CA GLN A 418 -6.47 -32.20 3.41
C GLN A 418 -7.60 -31.20 3.25
N GLU A 419 -8.36 -30.93 4.31
CA GLU A 419 -9.43 -29.93 4.35
C GLU A 419 -8.90 -28.51 4.20
N ILE A 420 -7.80 -28.17 4.88
CA ILE A 420 -7.15 -26.86 4.75
C ILE A 420 -6.71 -26.64 3.30
N ASN A 421 -6.01 -27.62 2.72
CA ASN A 421 -5.55 -27.54 1.33
C ASN A 421 -6.71 -27.47 0.32
N TRP A 422 -7.80 -28.20 0.59
CA TRP A 422 -9.02 -28.12 -0.19
C TRP A 422 -9.63 -26.71 -0.14
N LEU A 423 -9.70 -26.10 1.04
CA LEU A 423 -10.25 -24.75 1.21
C LEU A 423 -9.38 -23.74 0.45
N ILE A 424 -8.07 -23.75 0.65
CA ILE A 424 -7.12 -22.87 -0.04
C ILE A 424 -7.31 -22.97 -1.57
N LYS A 425 -7.34 -24.19 -2.12
CA LYS A 425 -7.54 -24.41 -3.56
C LYS A 425 -8.92 -23.93 -4.04
N THR A 426 -9.97 -24.17 -3.25
CA THR A 426 -11.34 -23.77 -3.58
C THR A 426 -11.49 -22.25 -3.62
N ILE A 427 -10.91 -21.55 -2.63
CA ILE A 427 -10.89 -20.09 -2.54
C ILE A 427 -10.09 -19.48 -3.70
N LYS A 428 -8.90 -20.01 -4.01
CA LYS A 428 -8.12 -19.61 -5.18
C LYS A 428 -8.94 -19.69 -6.47
N ASN A 429 -9.65 -20.80 -6.68
CA ASN A 429 -10.40 -21.04 -7.90
C ASN A 429 -11.65 -20.16 -8.02
N LYS A 430 -12.45 -20.07 -6.93
CA LYS A 430 -13.75 -19.38 -6.92
C LYS A 430 -13.63 -17.87 -6.72
N LEU A 431 -12.77 -17.42 -5.81
CA LEU A 431 -12.67 -16.01 -5.44
C LEU A 431 -11.46 -15.31 -6.07
N LYS A 432 -10.54 -16.05 -6.72
CA LYS A 432 -9.28 -15.51 -7.28
C LYS A 432 -8.42 -14.83 -6.21
N LEU A 433 -8.46 -15.37 -5.00
CA LEU A 433 -7.70 -14.90 -3.85
C LEU A 433 -6.83 -16.03 -3.29
N ASP A 434 -5.65 -15.66 -2.84
CA ASP A 434 -4.73 -16.56 -2.16
C ASP A 434 -5.04 -16.60 -0.67
N LEU A 435 -5.08 -17.80 -0.11
CA LEU A 435 -5.30 -18.08 1.30
C LEU A 435 -4.12 -18.88 1.81
N SER A 436 -3.61 -18.55 3.00
CA SER A 436 -2.48 -19.23 3.60
C SER A 436 -2.73 -19.51 5.08
N VAL A 437 -2.08 -20.54 5.64
CA VAL A 437 -2.12 -20.78 7.08
C VAL A 437 -1.24 -19.74 7.76
N GLU A 438 -1.85 -18.95 8.63
CA GLU A 438 -1.15 -17.92 9.40
C GLU A 438 -0.70 -18.48 10.75
N GLU A 439 -1.63 -19.08 11.49
CA GLU A 439 -1.40 -19.52 12.87
C GLU A 439 -2.04 -20.88 13.17
N ARG A 440 -1.45 -21.59 14.13
CA ARG A 440 -1.96 -22.87 14.63
C ARG A 440 -1.98 -22.85 16.16
N TYR A 441 -3.17 -22.86 16.72
CA TYR A 441 -3.37 -22.90 18.16
C TYR A 441 -3.82 -24.29 18.59
N ASN A 442 -3.15 -24.80 19.61
CA ASN A 442 -3.61 -25.97 20.31
C ASN A 442 -4.87 -25.66 21.13
N LEU A 443 -4.94 -24.47 21.74
CA LEU A 443 -6.12 -23.95 22.44
C LEU A 443 -6.34 -22.49 22.04
N CYS A 444 -7.55 -22.15 21.61
CA CYS A 444 -7.95 -20.79 21.27
C CYS A 444 -9.17 -20.41 22.11
N VAL A 445 -9.14 -19.24 22.74
CA VAL A 445 -10.25 -18.70 23.51
C VAL A 445 -10.84 -17.51 22.78
N LEU A 446 -12.11 -17.64 22.43
CA LEU A 446 -12.90 -16.62 21.77
C LEU A 446 -13.93 -16.05 22.75
N PRO A 447 -13.81 -14.78 23.18
CA PRO A 447 -14.88 -14.06 23.85
C PRO A 447 -16.01 -13.69 22.87
N LYS A 448 -17.09 -13.09 23.40
CA LYS A 448 -18.16 -12.48 22.56
C LYS A 448 -17.68 -11.27 21.77
N ALA A 449 -16.63 -10.60 22.26
CA ALA A 449 -16.09 -9.40 21.65
C ALA A 449 -15.33 -9.74 20.36
N ALA A 450 -15.71 -9.07 19.27
CA ALA A 450 -14.95 -9.11 18.03
C ALA A 450 -13.54 -8.54 18.24
N LYS A 451 -12.57 -9.05 17.48
CA LYS A 451 -11.15 -8.64 17.47
C LYS A 451 -10.42 -8.83 18.80
N ALA A 452 -11.02 -9.58 19.71
CA ALA A 452 -10.46 -9.92 21.01
C ALA A 452 -10.37 -11.43 21.10
N TYR A 453 -9.18 -11.99 21.29
CA TYR A 453 -8.97 -13.42 21.50
C TYR A 453 -7.56 -13.69 22.03
N PHE A 454 -7.31 -14.90 22.50
CA PHE A 454 -5.95 -15.41 22.64
C PHE A 454 -5.85 -16.85 22.17
N GLY A 455 -4.70 -17.19 21.62
CA GLY A 455 -4.36 -18.52 21.14
C GLY A 455 -3.07 -19.00 21.79
N ILE A 456 -3.04 -20.27 22.16
CA ILE A 456 -1.89 -20.96 22.72
C ILE A 456 -1.38 -21.94 21.68
N ARG A 457 -0.14 -21.74 21.23
CA ARG A 457 0.52 -22.59 20.25
C ARG A 457 0.97 -23.91 20.87
N LYS A 458 1.41 -24.86 20.03
CA LYS A 458 1.87 -26.17 20.49
C LYS A 458 3.10 -26.08 21.40
N ASP A 459 3.99 -25.13 21.14
CA ASP A 459 5.18 -24.87 21.95
C ASP A 459 4.89 -24.12 23.27
N GLY A 460 3.63 -23.80 23.55
CA GLY A 460 3.21 -23.05 24.74
C GLY A 460 3.29 -21.54 24.57
N SER A 461 3.81 -21.03 23.44
CA SER A 461 3.79 -19.59 23.17
C SER A 461 2.36 -19.06 23.01
N VAL A 462 2.14 -17.84 23.46
CA VAL A 462 0.81 -17.22 23.52
C VAL A 462 0.75 -16.07 22.53
N ASP A 463 -0.31 -16.05 21.74
CA ASP A 463 -0.68 -14.91 20.90
C ASP A 463 -1.97 -14.28 21.44
N ILE A 464 -1.92 -13.00 21.80
CA ILE A 464 -3.04 -12.28 22.42
C ILE A 464 -3.39 -11.09 21.53
N LYS A 465 -4.66 -10.99 21.11
CA LYS A 465 -5.17 -9.88 20.31
C LYS A 465 -6.31 -9.17 21.03
N GLY A 466 -6.24 -7.84 21.09
CA GLY A 466 -7.35 -6.95 21.42
C GLY A 466 -7.97 -7.06 22.82
N LEU A 467 -7.50 -7.97 23.68
CA LEU A 467 -7.96 -8.12 25.06
C LEU A 467 -7.57 -6.90 25.90
N THR A 468 -8.51 -6.44 26.72
CA THR A 468 -8.33 -5.24 27.56
C THR A 468 -7.18 -5.40 28.53
N ALA A 469 -7.02 -6.59 29.14
CA ALA A 469 -5.99 -6.89 30.14
C ALA A 469 -4.52 -6.71 29.68
N ILE A 470 -4.27 -6.50 28.39
CA ILE A 470 -2.92 -6.26 27.84
C ILE A 470 -2.80 -4.92 27.09
N LYS A 471 -3.82 -4.05 27.18
CA LYS A 471 -3.75 -2.70 26.63
C LYS A 471 -2.87 -1.81 27.50
N SER A 472 -2.28 -0.78 26.90
CA SER A 472 -1.38 0.16 27.59
C SER A 472 -2.00 0.91 28.76
N ASN A 473 -3.33 0.94 28.86
CA ASN A 473 -4.08 1.57 29.94
C ASN A 473 -4.60 0.57 30.98
N SER A 474 -4.17 -0.70 30.92
CA SER A 474 -4.37 -1.66 32.01
C SER A 474 -3.24 -1.54 33.01
N THR A 475 -3.55 -1.70 34.29
CA THR A 475 -2.55 -1.69 35.36
C THR A 475 -1.70 -2.96 35.32
N ASP A 476 -0.49 -2.89 35.88
CA ASP A 476 0.39 -4.06 35.96
C ASP A 476 -0.24 -5.19 36.77
N PHE A 477 -1.00 -4.87 37.83
CA PHE A 477 -1.78 -5.83 38.58
C PHE A 477 -2.73 -6.66 37.69
N VAL A 478 -3.54 -6.02 36.85
CA VAL A 478 -4.48 -6.72 35.96
C VAL A 478 -3.72 -7.55 34.93
N THR A 479 -2.66 -6.99 34.37
CA THR A 479 -1.82 -7.65 33.36
C THR A 479 -1.16 -8.91 33.93
N ASN A 480 -0.59 -8.82 35.14
CA ASN A 480 0.09 -9.92 35.81
C ASN A 480 -0.89 -11.05 36.18
N VAL A 481 -2.02 -10.72 36.79
CA VAL A 481 -3.06 -11.71 37.12
C VAL A 481 -3.58 -12.40 35.86
N PHE A 482 -3.77 -11.64 34.78
CA PHE A 482 -4.17 -12.21 33.49
C PHE A 482 -3.10 -13.17 32.93
N ASN A 483 -1.83 -12.77 32.96
CA ASN A 483 -0.71 -13.60 32.52
C ASN A 483 -0.61 -14.90 33.33
N ASP A 484 -0.77 -14.83 34.67
CA ASP A 484 -0.80 -16.02 35.53
C ASP A 484 -1.93 -16.98 35.14
N CYS A 485 -3.11 -16.44 34.82
CA CYS A 485 -4.24 -17.24 34.32
C CYS A 485 -3.94 -17.89 32.97
N ILE A 486 -3.23 -17.19 32.08
CA ILE A 486 -2.81 -17.72 30.76
C ILE A 486 -1.78 -18.82 30.92
N GLN A 487 -0.82 -18.69 31.86
CA GLN A 487 0.19 -19.72 32.11
C GLN A 487 -0.44 -21.08 32.43
N GLU A 488 -1.54 -21.09 33.17
CA GLU A 488 -2.30 -22.30 33.50
C GLU A 488 -2.89 -23.02 32.28
N LEU A 489 -3.02 -22.32 31.15
CA LEU A 489 -3.58 -22.84 29.91
C LEU A 489 -2.51 -23.32 28.91
N THR A 490 -1.23 -22.96 29.11
CA THR A 490 -0.14 -23.23 28.14
C THR A 490 0.03 -24.72 27.80
N ASN A 491 -0.17 -25.58 28.81
CA ASN A 491 -0.03 -27.02 28.71
C ASN A 491 -1.34 -27.78 28.46
N VAL A 492 -2.47 -27.08 28.34
CA VAL A 492 -3.80 -27.69 28.19
C VAL A 492 -3.99 -28.21 26.77
N ARG A 493 -4.14 -29.52 26.59
CA ARG A 493 -4.31 -30.20 25.29
C ARG A 493 -5.72 -30.71 25.04
N ASN A 494 -6.52 -30.86 26.09
CA ASN A 494 -7.86 -31.42 26.00
C ASN A 494 -8.82 -30.83 27.04
N LYS A 495 -10.10 -31.22 26.95
CA LYS A 495 -11.16 -30.70 27.81
C LYS A 495 -10.97 -31.05 29.30
N SER A 496 -10.41 -32.21 29.60
CA SER A 496 -10.16 -32.65 31.00
C SER A 496 -9.12 -31.77 31.66
N GLU A 497 -7.99 -31.54 30.98
CA GLU A 497 -6.94 -30.64 31.44
C GLU A 497 -7.43 -29.19 31.56
N PHE A 498 -8.25 -28.74 30.61
CA PHE A 498 -8.86 -27.41 30.67
C PHE A 498 -9.71 -27.23 31.93
N ASN A 499 -10.52 -28.23 32.29
CA ASN A 499 -11.34 -28.16 33.50
C ASN A 499 -10.46 -28.07 34.77
N LYS A 500 -9.33 -28.78 34.81
CA LYS A 500 -8.35 -28.66 35.92
C LYS A 500 -7.71 -27.27 35.96
N ALA A 501 -7.29 -26.74 34.81
CA ALA A 501 -6.73 -25.40 34.70
C ALA A 501 -7.74 -24.33 35.14
N LYS A 502 -9.01 -24.47 34.78
CA LYS A 502 -10.09 -23.57 35.21
C LYS A 502 -10.23 -23.46 36.72
N VAL A 503 -10.03 -24.57 37.46
CA VAL A 503 -10.04 -24.55 38.93
C VAL A 503 -8.85 -23.74 39.45
N ARG A 504 -7.65 -23.94 38.91
CA ARG A 504 -6.44 -23.19 39.33
C ARG A 504 -6.54 -21.71 38.99
N ILE A 505 -7.04 -21.37 37.80
CA ILE A 505 -7.34 -19.99 37.38
C ILE A 505 -8.31 -19.32 38.36
N LYS A 506 -9.36 -20.02 38.80
CA LYS A 506 -10.30 -19.49 39.80
C LYS A 506 -9.57 -19.14 41.10
N THR A 507 -8.67 -20.02 41.57
CA THR A 507 -7.85 -19.76 42.77
C THR A 507 -6.95 -18.55 42.60
N ILE A 508 -6.29 -18.40 41.44
CA ILE A 508 -5.44 -17.24 41.11
C ILE A 508 -6.25 -15.94 41.23
N VAL A 509 -7.39 -15.86 40.53
CA VAL A 509 -8.24 -14.66 40.53
C VAL A 509 -8.78 -14.35 41.92
N GLN A 510 -9.22 -15.36 42.67
CA GLN A 510 -9.72 -15.16 44.04
C GLN A 510 -8.62 -14.66 44.98
N THR A 511 -7.40 -15.17 44.85
CA THR A 511 -6.25 -14.73 45.64
C THR A 511 -5.89 -13.29 45.31
N ALA A 512 -5.85 -12.93 44.03
CA ALA A 512 -5.59 -11.57 43.57
C ALA A 512 -6.65 -10.57 44.10
N LEU A 513 -7.94 -10.93 44.02
CA LEU A 513 -9.03 -10.11 44.55
C LEU A 513 -8.91 -9.92 46.07
N ASN A 514 -8.60 -10.97 46.82
CA ASN A 514 -8.40 -10.88 48.27
C ASN A 514 -7.20 -9.99 48.62
N ASN A 515 -6.09 -10.11 47.88
CA ASN A 515 -4.93 -9.26 48.09
C ASN A 515 -5.26 -7.78 47.83
N LEU A 516 -6.04 -7.50 46.78
CA LEU A 516 -6.50 -6.14 46.47
C LEU A 516 -7.40 -5.58 47.59
N LEU A 517 -8.40 -6.35 48.03
CA LEU A 517 -9.33 -5.93 49.09
C LEU A 517 -8.64 -5.70 50.44
N LEU A 518 -7.58 -6.47 50.73
CA LEU A 518 -6.78 -6.33 51.96
C LEU A 518 -5.70 -5.24 51.85
N GLY A 519 -5.62 -4.51 50.73
CA GLY A 519 -4.60 -3.48 50.52
C GLY A 519 -3.17 -4.02 50.44
N LYS A 520 -3.00 -5.29 50.03
CA LYS A 520 -1.69 -5.95 49.87
C LYS A 520 -1.05 -5.73 48.51
N VAL A 521 -1.78 -5.11 47.56
CA VAL A 521 -1.26 -4.80 46.23
C VAL A 521 -0.55 -3.45 46.31
N PRO A 522 0.72 -3.35 45.89
CA PRO A 522 1.45 -2.09 45.83
C PRO A 522 0.71 -1.06 44.97
N ILE A 523 0.82 0.23 45.32
CA ILE A 523 0.10 1.29 44.60
C ILE A 523 0.63 1.40 43.16
N GLU A 524 1.94 1.24 42.98
CA GLU A 524 2.61 1.24 41.69
C GLU A 524 2.03 0.20 40.71
N ASP A 525 1.58 -0.96 41.20
CA ASP A 525 0.95 -2.01 40.38
C ASP A 525 -0.50 -1.65 39.97
N LEU A 526 -1.09 -0.63 40.60
CA LEU A 526 -2.43 -0.11 40.33
C LEU A 526 -2.40 1.16 39.48
N GLU A 527 -1.22 1.69 39.17
CA GLU A 527 -1.06 2.84 38.31
C GLU A 527 -1.32 2.48 36.84
N TYR A 528 -1.88 3.43 36.07
CA TYR A 528 -1.94 3.34 34.62
C TYR A 528 -1.80 4.73 34.01
N ALA A 529 -1.17 4.79 32.85
CA ALA A 529 -0.98 6.02 32.11
C ALA A 529 -1.97 6.14 30.96
N VAL A 530 -2.43 7.37 30.69
CA VAL A 530 -3.21 7.71 29.51
C VAL A 530 -2.54 8.86 28.78
N VAL A 531 -2.48 8.76 27.45
CA VAL A 531 -1.99 9.87 26.61
C VAL A 531 -3.16 10.80 26.32
N ILE A 532 -2.96 12.08 26.62
CA ILE A 532 -3.92 13.13 26.31
C ILE A 532 -3.65 13.60 24.87
N HIS A 533 -4.59 13.30 23.96
CA HIS A 533 -4.47 13.65 22.54
C HIS A 533 -5.16 14.98 22.18
N ASP A 534 -6.13 15.41 22.98
CA ASP A 534 -6.89 16.65 22.81
C ASP A 534 -6.84 17.44 24.12
N ASP A 535 -7.02 18.76 24.07
CA ASP A 535 -7.12 19.57 25.29
C ASP A 535 -8.32 19.09 26.12
N PRO A 536 -8.14 18.69 27.39
CA PRO A 536 -9.23 18.24 28.27
C PRO A 536 -10.38 19.26 28.38
N LYS A 537 -10.09 20.57 28.22
CA LYS A 537 -11.11 21.64 28.26
C LYS A 537 -12.02 21.64 27.03
N GLU A 538 -11.57 21.11 25.90
CA GLU A 538 -12.36 21.03 24.66
C GLU A 538 -13.38 19.88 24.68
N LYS A 539 -13.23 18.91 25.60
CA LYS A 539 -14.06 17.70 25.73
C LYS A 539 -14.90 17.62 27.01
N LEU A 540 -15.19 18.76 27.66
CA LEU A 540 -16.01 18.83 28.89
C LEU A 540 -17.40 18.15 28.76
N ASN A 541 -17.96 18.09 27.55
CA ASN A 541 -19.27 17.47 27.27
C ASN A 541 -19.17 16.06 26.65
N GLY A 542 -18.00 15.42 26.68
CA GLY A 542 -17.81 14.08 26.14
C GLY A 542 -18.56 13.02 26.95
N LYS A 543 -19.34 12.16 26.29
CA LYS A 543 -19.88 10.95 26.94
C LYS A 543 -18.73 9.98 27.23
N SER A 544 -18.55 9.63 28.49
CA SER A 544 -17.68 8.53 28.91
C SER A 544 -18.19 7.23 28.27
N LEU A 545 -17.37 6.65 27.40
CA LEU A 545 -17.63 5.31 26.86
C LEU A 545 -17.16 4.30 27.91
N HIS A 546 -18.07 3.40 28.31
CA HIS A 546 -17.73 2.27 29.17
C HIS A 546 -16.64 1.44 28.48
N GLN A 547 -15.46 1.31 29.10
CA GLN A 547 -14.46 0.37 28.61
C GLN A 547 -14.91 -1.05 28.99
N PRO A 548 -15.05 -1.98 28.04
CA PRO A 548 -15.35 -3.36 28.38
C PRO A 548 -14.09 -3.98 28.97
N TYR A 549 -14.07 -4.18 30.29
CA TYR A 549 -13.12 -5.07 30.96
C TYR A 549 -13.50 -6.52 30.69
#